data_AF-A0A662HI03-F1
#
_entry.id   AF-A0A662HI03-F1
#
_cell.length_a   1.000
_cell.length_b   1.000
_cell.length_c   1.000
_cell.angle_alpha   90.00
_cell.angle_beta   90.00
_cell.angle_gamma   90.00
#
_symmetry.space_group_name_H-M   'P 1'
#
loop_
_entity.id
_entity.type
_entity.pdbx_description
1 polymer ?
#
loop_
_entity_poly.entity_id
_entity_poly.type
_entity_poly.pdbx_seq_one_letter_code
_entity_poly.pdbx_strand_id
1 'polypeptide(L)' 'MKYRKLIPLVNIILFTIFIVYTYLYMLPRYRYTSYYTIVHMLMALSTIGIGIAVLISIILYWFRVGEYEENV' A
#
# COMPACT_ATOMS: atom_id res chain seq x y z
N MET A 1 4.20 4.08 -23.56
CA MET A 1 5.20 3.46 -22.65
C MET A 1 5.73 4.36 -21.50
N LYS A 2 5.41 5.67 -21.38
CA LYS A 2 5.89 6.50 -20.24
C LYS A 2 5.17 6.29 -18.89
N TYR A 3 3.99 5.66 -18.88
CA TYR A 3 3.13 5.56 -17.69
C TYR A 3 3.44 4.37 -16.78
N ARG A 4 4.20 3.35 -17.22
CA ARG A 4 4.57 2.21 -16.36
C ARG A 4 5.40 2.63 -15.14
N LYS A 5 6.20 3.70 -15.27
CA LYS A 5 6.98 4.27 -14.17
C LYS A 5 6.11 4.98 -13.11
N LEU A 6 4.89 5.38 -13.47
CA LEU A 6 3.96 6.04 -12.55
C LEU A 6 3.24 5.04 -11.63
N ILE A 7 3.10 3.77 -12.03
CA ILE A 7 2.40 2.73 -11.26
C ILE A 7 2.96 2.57 -9.84
N PRO A 8 4.27 2.35 -9.61
CA PRO A 8 4.81 2.21 -8.27
C PRO A 8 4.67 3.51 -7.46
N LEU A 9 4.81 4.67 -8.10
CA LEU A 9 4.68 5.97 -7.44
C LEU A 9 3.24 6.22 -6.95
N VAL A 10 2.24 5.91 -7.78
CA VAL A 10 0.82 5.97 -7.42
C VAL A 10 0.50 4.99 -6.29
N ASN A 11 1.05 3.77 -6.33
CA ASN A 11 0.87 2.79 -5.26
C ASN A 11 1.42 3.26 -3.91
N ILE A 12 2.59 3.92 -3.89
CA ILE A 12 3.15 4.52 -2.67
C ILE A 12 2.25 5.63 -2.13
N ILE A 13 1.74 6.50 -3.00
CA ILE A 13 0.84 7.59 -2.60
C ILE A 13 -0.45 7.03 -2.01
N LEU A 14 -1.09 6.08 -2.71
CA LEU A 14 -2.31 5.42 -2.24
C LEU A 14 -2.10 4.69 -0.91
N PHE A 15 -0.97 4.00 -0.75
CA PHE A 15 -0.62 3.34 0.50
C PHE A 15 -0.42 4.34 1.66
N THR A 16 0.22 5.47 1.38
CA THR A 16 0.40 6.54 2.36
C THR A 16 -0.94 7.11 2.81
N ILE A 17 -1.84 7.40 1.85
CA ILE A 17 -3.21 7.87 2.14
C ILE A 17 -3.96 6.83 2.96
N PHE A 18 -3.83 5.55 2.63
CA PHE A 18 -4.45 4.46 3.37
C PHE A 18 -3.98 4.41 4.83
N ILE A 19 -2.66 4.49 5.10
CA ILE A 19 -2.10 4.51 6.45
C ILE A 19 -2.61 5.72 7.23
N VAL A 20 -2.52 6.92 6.64
CA VAL A 20 -2.99 8.17 7.25
C VAL A 20 -4.46 8.05 7.62
N TYR A 21 -5.30 7.58 6.70
CA TYR A 21 -6.72 7.42 6.95
C TYR A 21 -7.01 6.39 8.06
N THR A 22 -6.39 5.22 7.99
CA THR A 22 -6.64 4.15 8.98
C THR A 22 -6.15 4.52 10.37
N TYR A 23 -4.91 5.00 10.51
CA TYR A 23 -4.32 5.27 11.82
C TYR A 23 -4.69 6.62 12.42
N LEU A 24 -4.80 7.68 11.61
CA LEU A 24 -5.08 9.03 12.13
C LEU A 24 -6.56 9.36 12.19
N TYR A 25 -7.40 8.76 11.33
CA TYR A 25 -8.82 9.09 11.28
C TYR A 25 -9.72 7.96 11.78
N MET A 26 -9.49 6.72 11.33
CA MET A 26 -10.40 5.62 11.63
C MET A 26 -10.13 5.01 13.02
N LEU A 27 -8.87 4.69 13.34
CA LEU A 27 -8.49 4.05 14.61
C LEU A 27 -8.90 4.85 15.86
N PRO A 28 -8.75 6.19 15.92
CA PRO A 28 -9.14 6.97 17.09
C PRO A 28 -10.65 6.93 17.37
N ARG A 29 -11.49 6.75 16.35
CA ARG A 29 -12.95 6.65 16.51
C ARG A 29 -13.38 5.44 17.33
N TYR A 30 -12.58 4.39 17.34
CA TYR A 30 -12.87 3.16 18.06
C TYR A 30 -12.17 3.10 19.43
N ARG A 31 -11.35 4.10 19.81
CA ARG A 31 -10.49 4.09 21.00
C ARG A 31 -11.22 3.77 22.32
N TYR A 32 -12.49 4.16 22.42
CA TYR A 32 -13.31 3.94 23.62
C TYR A 32 -14.34 2.82 23.45
N THR A 33 -14.21 2.02 22.40
CA THR A 33 -15.13 0.92 22.09
C THR A 33 -14.45 -0.43 22.32
N SER A 34 -15.22 -1.44 22.72
CA SER A 34 -14.74 -2.82 22.86
C SER A 34 -14.19 -3.41 21.55
N TYR A 35 -14.50 -2.77 20.41
CA TYR A 35 -14.04 -3.17 19.09
C TYR A 35 -12.64 -2.64 18.73
N TYR A 36 -12.04 -1.77 19.56
CA TYR A 36 -10.73 -1.17 19.29
C TYR A 36 -9.67 -2.21 18.90
N THR A 37 -9.54 -3.28 19.69
CA THR A 37 -8.52 -4.31 19.49
C THR A 37 -8.70 -5.05 18.17
N ILE A 38 -9.95 -5.38 17.82
CA ILE A 38 -10.29 -6.09 16.58
C ILE A 38 -10.00 -5.19 15.38
N VAL A 39 -10.44 -3.93 15.44
CA VAL A 39 -10.20 -2.95 14.38
C VAL A 39 -8.71 -2.69 14.21
N HIS A 40 -7.97 -2.57 15.32
CA HIS A 40 -6.52 -2.37 15.30
C HIS A 40 -5.78 -3.54 14.66
N MET A 41 -6.11 -4.79 15.05
CA MET A 41 -5.53 -5.99 14.44
C MET A 41 -5.82 -6.07 12.94
N LEU A 42 -7.09 -5.84 12.55
CA LEU A 42 -7.50 -5.91 11.16
C LEU A 42 -6.77 -4.86 10.31
N MET A 43 -6.69 -3.62 10.80
CA MET A 43 -5.94 -2.55 10.13
C MET A 43 -4.45 -2.86 10.01
N ALA A 44 -3.84 -3.40 11.06
CA ALA A 44 -2.42 -3.78 11.03
C ALA A 44 -2.18 -4.88 9.98
N LEU A 45 -3.01 -5.92 9.95
CA LEU A 45 -2.96 -6.98 8.95
C LEU A 45 -3.13 -6.45 7.52
N SER A 46 -4.13 -5.60 7.28
CA SER A 46 -4.35 -4.98 5.97
C SER A 46 -3.17 -4.10 5.56
N THR A 47 -2.60 -3.33 6.49
CA THR A 47 -1.44 -2.46 6.23
C THR A 47 -0.22 -3.28 5.84
N ILE A 48 0.05 -4.40 6.54
CA ILE A 48 1.14 -5.30 6.19
C ILE A 48 0.92 -5.91 4.80
N GLY A 49 -0.29 -6.42 4.53
CA GLY A 49 -0.61 -7.02 3.24
C GLY A 49 -0.45 -6.06 2.06
N ILE A 50 -0.99 -4.85 2.17
CA ILE A 50 -0.85 -3.82 1.14
C ILE A 50 0.61 -3.33 1.05
N GLY A 51 1.29 -3.19 2.19
CA GLY A 51 2.71 -2.79 2.23
C GLY A 51 3.60 -3.75 1.46
N ILE A 52 3.38 -5.05 1.59
CA ILE A 52 4.08 -6.08 0.81
C ILE A 52 3.79 -5.91 -0.68
N ALA A 53 2.54 -5.69 -1.08
CA ALA A 53 2.19 -5.48 -2.49
C ALA A 53 2.86 -4.23 -3.09
N VAL A 54 2.96 -3.15 -2.32
CA VAL A 54 3.65 -1.92 -2.72
C VAL A 54 5.15 -2.18 -2.87
N LEU A 55 5.77 -2.91 -1.92
CA LEU A 55 7.18 -3.29 -2.01
C LEU A 55 7.45 -4.14 -3.25
N ILE A 56 6.60 -5.14 -3.54
CA ILE A 56 6.71 -5.95 -4.76
C ILE A 56 6.61 -5.05 -6.00
N SER A 57 5.67 -4.09 -6.02
CA SER A 57 5.52 -3.15 -7.12
C SER A 57 6.79 -2.30 -7.35
N ILE A 58 7.49 -1.89 -6.27
CA ILE A 58 8.75 -1.14 -6.36
C ILE A 58 9.88 -2.04 -6.86
N ILE A 59 9.96 -3.27 -6.34
CA ILE A 59 10.98 -4.25 -6.72
C ILE A 59 10.86 -4.59 -8.22
N LEU A 60 9.66 -4.87 -8.71
CA LEU A 60 9.40 -5.16 -10.12
C LEU A 60 9.80 -3.99 -11.03
N TYR A 61 9.55 -2.77 -10.58
CA TYR A 61 10.00 -1.57 -11.28
C TYR A 61 11.53 -1.48 -11.34
N TRP A 62 12.21 -1.76 -10.22
CA TRP A 62 13.67 -1.69 -10.14
C TRP A 62 14.37 -2.75 -11.00
N PHE A 63 13.80 -3.95 -11.06
CA PHE A 63 14.26 -5.03 -11.94
C PHE A 63 13.87 -4.86 -13.42
N ARG A 64 13.22 -3.74 -13.81
CA ARG A 64 12.78 -3.48 -15.19
C ARG A 64 11.98 -4.64 -15.79
N VAL A 65 11.22 -5.35 -14.95
CA VAL A 65 10.40 -6.49 -15.38
C VAL A 65 9.33 -5.94 -16.33
N GLY A 66 9.45 -6.29 -17.61
CA GLY A 66 8.61 -5.78 -18.71
C GLY A 66 9.29 -4.81 -19.70
N GLU A 67 10.57 -4.43 -19.53
CA GLU A 67 11.35 -3.72 -20.58
C GLU A 67 11.98 -4.66 -21.62
N TYR A 68 12.08 -5.97 -21.32
CA TYR A 68 12.67 -6.99 -22.21
C TYR A 68 11.72 -7.54 -23.27
N GLU A 69 10.39 -7.39 -23.10
CA GLU A 69 9.40 -7.85 -24.08
C GLU A 69 9.08 -6.81 -25.17
N GLU A 70 9.50 -5.55 -25.01
CA GLU A 70 9.18 -4.45 -25.94
C GLU A 70 10.29 -4.16 -26.97
N ASN A 71 11.42 -4.89 -26.93
CA ASN A 71 12.55 -4.70 -27.86
C ASN A 71 12.80 -5.93 -28.77
N VAL A 72 11.81 -6.81 -28.93
CA VAL A 72 11.81 -7.88 -29.95
C VAL A 72 10.72 -7.61 -30.96
#